data_AF-A0A969K1A2-F1
#
_entry.id   AF-A0A969K1A2-F1
#
_cell.length_a   1.000
_cell.length_b   1.000
_cell.length_c   1.000
_cell.angle_alpha   90.00
_cell.angle_beta   90.00
_cell.angle_gamma   90.00
#
_symmetry.space_group_name_H-M   'P 1'
#
loop_
_entity.id
_entity.type
_entity.pdbx_description
1 polymer ?
#
loop_
_entity_poly.entity_id
_entity_poly.type
_entity_poly.pdbx_seq_one_letter_code
_entity_poly.pdbx_strand_id
1 'polypeptide(L)'
;MCITTALLVAHNAAFDAAFIGMELFIAHQLVQTTPVTLPNPWLCTLELARRCFHLDRNNLGTVAQRLGVHQSRAHRAMGDVYTTAEILKRMARELTKQRTFRLDRIQSIELQEIGN
;
A
#
# COMPACT_ATOMS: atom_id res chain seq x y z
N MET A 1 -10.18 -19.73 2.97
CA MET A 1 -10.34 -18.42 2.30
C MET A 1 -8.95 -17.91 2.00
N CYS A 2 -8.58 -17.82 0.73
CA CYS A 2 -7.18 -17.68 0.26
C CYS A 2 -6.73 -16.22 0.32
N ILE A 3 -6.48 -15.70 1.53
CA ILE A 3 -5.99 -14.33 1.72
C ILE A 3 -4.62 -14.18 1.04
N THR A 4 -3.82 -15.24 0.94
CA THR A 4 -2.44 -15.27 0.42
C THR A 4 -2.25 -14.77 -1.02
N THR A 5 -3.32 -14.64 -1.81
CA THR A 5 -3.25 -14.14 -3.20
C THR A 5 -3.69 -12.69 -3.36
N ALA A 6 -4.24 -12.07 -2.31
CA ALA A 6 -4.73 -10.70 -2.37
C ALA A 6 -3.58 -9.68 -2.19
N LEU A 7 -3.54 -8.65 -3.04
CA LEU A 7 -2.61 -7.54 -2.90
C LEU A 7 -3.06 -6.60 -1.78
N LEU A 8 -2.24 -6.43 -0.75
CA LEU A 8 -2.47 -5.42 0.29
C LEU A 8 -2.10 -4.03 -0.27
N VAL A 9 -3.02 -3.06 -0.21
CA VAL A 9 -2.71 -1.67 -0.59
C VAL A 9 -2.86 -0.76 0.62
N ALA A 10 -1.80 -0.03 0.96
CA ALA A 10 -1.81 0.90 2.07
C ALA A 10 -0.85 2.09 1.85
N HIS A 11 -1.04 3.14 2.65
CA HIS A 11 -0.17 4.29 2.67
C HIS A 11 0.81 4.13 3.84
N ASN A 12 2.00 3.57 3.55
CA ASN A 12 2.92 2.93 4.50
C ASN A 12 2.62 1.44 4.77
N ALA A 13 2.47 0.65 3.70
CA ALA A 13 2.13 -0.77 3.78
C ALA A 13 3.06 -1.61 4.68
N ALA A 14 4.32 -1.19 4.86
CA ALA A 14 5.29 -1.65 5.87
C ALA A 14 4.62 -1.96 7.22
N PHE A 15 3.92 -0.96 7.72
CA PHE A 15 3.29 -0.98 9.03
C PHE A 15 2.09 -1.92 9.05
N ASP A 16 1.18 -1.80 8.09
CA ASP A 16 -0.05 -2.59 8.04
C ASP A 16 0.23 -4.09 7.86
N ALA A 17 1.19 -4.47 7.00
CA ALA A 17 1.54 -5.87 6.80
C ALA A 17 2.22 -6.48 8.03
N ALA A 18 3.06 -5.73 8.73
CA ALA A 18 3.67 -6.18 9.97
C ALA A 18 2.61 -6.35 11.07
N PHE A 19 1.69 -5.40 11.21
CA PHE A 19 0.60 -5.45 12.17
C PHE A 19 -0.31 -6.66 11.92
N ILE A 20 -0.82 -6.83 10.69
CA ILE A 20 -1.71 -7.95 10.35
C ILE A 20 -0.97 -9.30 10.47
N GLY A 21 0.29 -9.36 10.03
CA GLY A 21 1.12 -10.56 10.16
C GLY A 21 1.27 -11.01 11.61
N MET A 22 1.54 -10.06 12.51
CA MET A 22 1.63 -10.31 13.95
C MET A 22 0.29 -10.79 14.55
N GLU A 23 -0.82 -10.14 14.20
CA GLU A 23 -2.15 -10.55 14.70
C GLU A 23 -2.52 -11.97 14.25
N LEU A 24 -2.22 -12.32 12.99
CA LEU A 24 -2.45 -13.67 12.49
C LEU A 24 -1.53 -14.71 13.12
N PHE A 25 -0.29 -14.33 13.45
CA PHE A 25 0.65 -15.18 14.20
C PHE A 25 0.13 -15.45 15.62
N ILE A 26 -0.29 -14.40 16.34
CA ILE A 26 -0.89 -14.52 17.69
C ILE A 26 -2.16 -15.37 17.66
N ALA A 27 -2.98 -15.23 16.62
CA ALA A 27 -4.19 -16.01 16.42
C ALA A 27 -3.94 -17.46 15.96
N HIS A 28 -2.68 -17.90 15.85
CA HIS A 28 -2.28 -19.22 15.33
C HIS A 28 -2.77 -19.53 13.90
N GLN A 29 -3.04 -18.49 13.12
CA GLN A 29 -3.51 -18.59 11.73
C GLN A 29 -2.36 -18.62 10.71
N LEU A 30 -1.11 -18.41 11.17
CA LEU A 30 0.10 -18.57 10.39
C LEU A 30 0.91 -19.75 10.93
N VAL A 31 1.19 -20.72 10.07
CA VAL A 31 2.09 -21.85 10.36
C VAL A 31 3.52 -21.39 10.11
N GLN A 32 4.00 -20.46 10.93
CA GLN A 32 5.38 -19.98 10.88
C GLN A 32 6.02 -20.07 12.26
N THR A 33 7.32 -20.36 12.30
CA THR A 33 8.10 -20.49 13.55
C THR A 33 8.57 -19.16 14.12
N THR A 34 8.33 -18.06 13.40
CA THR A 34 8.76 -16.70 13.74
C THR A 34 7.62 -15.70 13.45
N PRO A 35 7.58 -14.54 14.13
CA PRO A 35 6.66 -13.47 13.77
C PRO A 35 7.06 -12.94 12.39
N VAL A 36 6.18 -13.09 11.41
CA VAL A 36 6.46 -12.66 10.03
C VAL A 36 5.41 -11.67 9.58
N THR A 37 5.84 -10.70 8.80
CA THR A 37 4.97 -9.82 8.04
C THR A 37 3.96 -10.62 7.23
N LEU A 38 2.81 -10.01 6.94
CA LEU A 38 1.79 -10.62 6.08
C LEU A 38 2.45 -11.18 4.80
N PRO A 39 2.29 -12.49 4.48
CA PRO A 39 2.99 -13.13 3.35
C PRO A 39 2.47 -12.68 1.98
N ASN A 40 1.43 -11.85 1.97
CA ASN A 40 0.81 -11.31 0.78
C ASN A 40 1.74 -10.33 0.07
N PRO A 41 1.65 -10.22 -1.27
CA PRO A 41 2.19 -9.06 -1.94
C PRO A 41 1.49 -7.80 -1.43
N TRP A 42 2.24 -6.69 -1.46
CA TRP A 42 1.80 -5.40 -0.95
C TRP A 42 2.22 -4.25 -1.85
N LEU A 43 1.44 -3.17 -1.82
CA LEU A 43 1.66 -1.96 -2.58
C LEU A 43 1.60 -0.75 -1.65
N CYS A 44 2.71 -0.02 -1.60
CA CYS A 44 2.84 1.19 -0.81
C CYS A 44 2.58 2.44 -1.67
N THR A 45 1.44 3.10 -1.46
CA THR A 45 1.10 4.33 -2.21
C THR A 45 2.03 5.51 -1.86
N LEU A 46 2.64 5.49 -0.67
CA LEU A 46 3.66 6.46 -0.25
C LEU A 46 4.91 6.36 -1.13
N GLU A 47 5.40 5.15 -1.36
CA GLU A 47 6.58 4.91 -2.21
C GLU A 47 6.28 5.24 -3.68
N LEU A 48 5.07 4.90 -4.13
CA LEU A 48 4.59 5.27 -5.46
C LEU A 48 4.53 6.80 -5.63
N ALA A 49 4.06 7.53 -4.60
CA ALA A 49 4.05 8.99 -4.59
C ALA A 49 5.47 9.58 -4.71
N ARG A 50 6.42 9.06 -3.91
CA ARG A 50 7.81 9.51 -3.92
C ARG A 50 8.46 9.36 -5.29
N ARG A 51 8.31 8.19 -5.90
CA ARG A 51 8.93 7.87 -7.19
C ARG A 51 8.30 8.62 -8.37
N CYS A 52 6.98 8.82 -8.35
CA CYS A 52 6.27 9.31 -9.53
C CYS A 52 5.90 10.80 -9.46
N PHE A 53 5.73 11.36 -8.27
CA PHE A 53 5.16 12.70 -8.08
C PHE A 53 6.11 13.71 -7.41
N HIS A 54 7.30 13.28 -6.96
CA HIS A 54 8.37 14.14 -6.42
C HIS A 54 7.87 15.26 -5.49
N LEU A 55 7.02 14.91 -4.52
CA LEU A 55 6.42 15.87 -3.59
C LEU A 55 7.34 16.16 -2.40
N ASP A 56 7.37 17.41 -1.94
CA ASP A 56 8.11 17.83 -0.74
C ASP A 56 7.66 17.07 0.52
N ARG A 57 6.38 16.72 0.58
CA ARG A 57 5.78 15.87 1.61
C ARG A 57 4.89 14.82 0.96
N ASN A 58 5.01 13.58 1.41
CA ASN A 58 4.29 12.45 0.84
C ASN A 58 3.29 11.83 1.82
N ASN A 59 2.88 12.53 2.88
CA ASN A 59 1.82 12.04 3.74
C ASN A 59 0.49 11.94 2.97
N LEU A 60 -0.43 11.10 3.47
CA LEU A 60 -1.68 10.78 2.80
C LEU A 60 -2.46 12.04 2.41
N GLY A 61 -2.48 13.04 3.29
CA GLY A 61 -3.19 14.27 3.05
C GLY A 61 -2.56 15.15 1.96
N THR A 62 -1.24 15.25 1.91
CA THR A 62 -0.53 15.99 0.87
C THR A 62 -0.68 15.32 -0.49
N VAL A 63 -0.61 13.99 -0.54
CA VAL A 63 -0.82 13.22 -1.76
C VAL A 63 -2.27 13.36 -2.25
N ALA A 64 -3.25 13.26 -1.34
CA ALA A 64 -4.66 13.47 -1.64
C ALA A 64 -4.89 14.87 -2.25
N GLN A 65 -4.36 15.91 -1.61
CA GLN A 65 -4.49 17.29 -2.07
C GLN A 65 -3.87 17.48 -3.47
N ARG A 66 -2.68 16.94 -3.71
CA ARG A 66 -2.01 17.03 -5.01
C ARG A 66 -2.83 16.39 -6.13
N LEU A 67 -3.48 15.27 -5.83
CA LEU A 67 -4.26 14.49 -6.78
C LEU A 67 -5.72 14.96 -6.91
N GLY A 68 -6.14 15.94 -6.11
CA GLY A 68 -7.51 16.46 -6.07
C GLY A 68 -8.51 15.50 -5.42
N VAL A 69 -8.05 14.66 -4.49
CA VAL A 69 -8.88 13.70 -3.74
C VAL A 69 -9.38 14.35 -2.45
N HIS A 70 -10.69 14.29 -2.24
CA HIS A 70 -11.31 14.77 -1.00
C HIS A 70 -11.08 13.79 0.15
N GLN A 71 -10.55 14.28 1.26
CA GLN A 71 -10.42 13.51 2.50
C GLN A 71 -11.72 13.60 3.30
N SER A 72 -12.37 12.47 3.52
CA SER A 72 -13.49 12.38 4.46
C SER A 72 -12.99 12.16 5.88
N ARG A 73 -13.56 12.88 6.85
CA ARG A 73 -13.30 12.67 8.29
C ARG A 73 -14.14 11.55 8.91
N ALA A 74 -15.01 10.88 8.15
CA ALA A 74 -15.83 9.79 8.67
C ALA A 74 -14.94 8.60 9.06
N HIS A 75 -14.89 8.31 10.37
CA HIS A 75 -14.10 7.25 11.02
C HIS A 75 -12.66 7.14 10.47
N ARG A 76 -11.69 7.80 11.14
CA ARG A 76 -10.28 7.95 10.72
C ARG A 76 -9.74 6.80 9.83
N ALA A 77 -9.80 5.56 10.30
CA ALA A 77 -9.31 4.39 9.55
C ALA A 77 -10.07 4.15 8.22
N MET A 78 -11.40 4.20 8.23
CA MET A 78 -12.22 4.00 7.04
C MET A 78 -12.08 5.17 6.06
N GLY A 79 -12.01 6.40 6.57
CA GLY A 79 -11.68 7.59 5.77
C GLY A 79 -10.32 7.50 5.10
N ASP A 80 -9.30 6.99 5.81
CA ASP A 80 -7.95 6.79 5.27
C ASP A 80 -7.93 5.70 4.19
N VAL A 81 -8.68 4.61 4.38
CA VAL A 81 -8.83 3.54 3.37
C VAL A 81 -9.47 4.07 2.09
N TYR A 82 -10.58 4.80 2.18
CA TYR A 82 -11.22 5.40 1.00
C TYR A 82 -10.31 6.39 0.29
N THR A 83 -9.62 7.23 1.05
CA THR A 83 -8.66 8.20 0.51
C THR A 83 -7.52 7.48 -0.22
N THR A 84 -6.95 6.43 0.39
CA THR A 84 -5.88 5.61 -0.21
C THR A 84 -6.33 4.94 -1.51
N ALA A 85 -7.55 4.40 -1.54
CA ALA A 85 -8.11 3.78 -2.74
C ALA A 85 -8.30 4.79 -3.88
N GLU A 86 -8.80 5.99 -3.60
CA GLU A 86 -8.97 7.04 -4.61
C GLU A 86 -7.63 7.60 -5.09
N ILE A 87 -6.65 7.77 -4.19
CA ILE A 87 -5.27 8.12 -4.54
C ILE A 87 -4.71 7.09 -5.52
N LEU A 88 -4.82 5.79 -5.22
CA LEU A 88 -4.30 4.73 -6.08
C LEU A 88 -4.93 4.79 -7.48
N LYS A 89 -6.26 4.91 -7.55
CA LYS A 89 -6.98 5.02 -8.83
C LYS A 89 -6.49 6.23 -9.63
N ARG A 90 -6.27 7.38 -8.97
CA ARG A 90 -5.80 8.59 -9.63
C ARG A 90 -4.35 8.45 -10.10
N MET A 91 -3.48 7.90 -9.26
CA MET A 91 -2.10 7.57 -9.63
C MET A 91 -2.06 6.64 -10.84
N ALA A 92 -2.82 5.54 -10.83
CA ALA A 92 -2.87 4.60 -11.95
C ALA A 92 -3.32 5.29 -13.26
N ARG A 93 -4.31 6.19 -13.20
CA ARG A 93 -4.76 6.96 -14.37
C ARG A 93 -3.67 7.89 -14.92
N GLU A 94 -2.98 8.63 -14.05
CA GLU A 94 -1.89 9.53 -14.47
C GLU A 94 -0.70 8.75 -15.04
N LEU A 95 -0.33 7.64 -14.39
CA LEU A 95 0.74 6.75 -14.84
C LEU A 95 0.43 6.08 -16.20
N THR A 96 -0.82 5.73 -16.45
CA THR A 96 -1.27 5.18 -17.74
C THR A 96 -1.18 6.24 -18.85
N LYS A 97 -1.57 7.50 -18.57
CA LYS A 97 -1.49 8.60 -19.54
C LYS A 97 -0.06 8.91 -19.96
N GLN A 98 0.88 8.83 -19.01
CA GLN A 98 2.27 9.15 -19.27
C GLN A 98 2.98 8.09 -20.15
N ARG A 99 2.32 6.97 -20.50
CA ARG A 99 2.90 5.78 -21.19
C ARG A 99 4.14 5.18 -20.50
N THR A 100 4.47 5.66 -19.31
CA THR A 100 5.70 5.31 -18.57
C THR A 100 5.53 4.07 -17.71
N PHE A 101 4.30 3.63 -17.41
CA PHE A 101 4.08 2.57 -16.42
C PHE A 101 3.20 1.45 -16.94
N ARG A 102 3.83 0.28 -16.96
CA ARG A 102 3.24 -1.03 -17.16
C ARG A 102 3.03 -1.61 -15.74
N LEU A 103 1.81 -2.03 -15.39
CA LEU A 103 1.45 -2.47 -14.02
C LEU A 103 2.32 -3.63 -13.51
N ASP A 104 2.96 -4.37 -14.41
CA ASP A 104 4.00 -5.38 -14.14
C ASP A 104 5.21 -4.81 -13.38
N ARG A 105 5.51 -3.51 -13.50
CA ARG A 105 6.60 -2.87 -12.74
C ARG A 105 6.26 -2.55 -11.29
N ILE A 106 5.00 -2.72 -10.86
CA ILE A 106 4.67 -2.66 -9.43
C ILE A 106 5.29 -3.86 -8.69
N GLN A 107 5.54 -4.99 -9.39
CA GLN A 107 6.32 -6.11 -8.84
C GLN A 107 7.78 -5.74 -8.57
N SER A 108 8.28 -4.61 -9.09
CA SER A 108 9.64 -4.11 -8.88
C SER A 108 9.76 -3.04 -7.79
N ILE A 109 8.67 -2.68 -7.10
CA ILE A 109 8.75 -2.05 -5.78
C ILE A 109 9.09 -3.18 -4.83
N GLU A 110 10.40 -3.47 -4.71
CA GLU A 110 11.01 -4.53 -3.91
C GLU A 110 9.99 -5.55 -3.39
N LEU A 111 9.88 -6.66 -4.12
CA LEU A 111 9.92 -7.95 -3.46
C LEU A 111 11.15 -7.88 -2.55
N GLN A 112 10.98 -7.38 -1.32
CA GLN A 112 11.97 -7.57 -0.28
C GLN A 112 11.89 -9.07 -0.02
N GLU A 113 12.70 -9.80 -0.78
CA GLU A 113 13.00 -11.19 -0.54
C GLU A 113 13.40 -11.30 0.93
N ILE A 114 12.64 -12.14 1.63
CA ILE A 114 12.99 -12.61 2.96
C ILE A 114 14.36 -13.27 2.82
N GLY A 115 15.40 -12.66 3.40
CA GLY A 115 16.75 -13.18 3.26
C GLY A 115 17.84 -12.36 3.96
N ASN A 116 17.80 -12.32 5.30
CA ASN A 116 18.86 -12.79 6.21
C ASN A 116 18.51 -12.42 7.66
#